data_AF-A0A7H1MZ45-F1
#
_entry.id   AF-A0A7H1MZ45-F1
#
_cell.length_a   1.000
_cell.length_b   1.000
_cell.length_c   1.000
_cell.angle_alpha   90.00
_cell.angle_beta   90.00
_cell.angle_gamma   90.00
#
_symmetry.space_group_name_H-M   'P 1'
#
loop_
_entity.id
_entity.type
_entity.pdbx_description
1 polymer ?
#
loop_
_entity_poly.entity_id
_entity_poly.type
_entity_poly.pdbx_seq_one_letter_code
_entity_poly.pdbx_strand_id
1 'polypeptide(L)'
;MVDTAETRRKRVVFRSHHTGMKENDILFGAFVDRHLPSLSDAEVEWLERLLMDHNDIDLNAWMTGKTPYPPELEHPVMQRLLNFQYIP
;
A
#
# COMPACT_ATOMS: atom_id res chain seq x y z
N MET A 1 18.60 -15.72 -4.15
CA MET A 1 17.29 -16.24 -3.71
C MET A 1 16.28 -15.49 -4.55
N VAL A 2 15.62 -16.16 -5.51
CA VAL A 2 14.64 -15.49 -6.39
C VAL A 2 13.44 -15.15 -5.52
N ASP A 3 13.22 -13.87 -5.25
CA ASP A 3 12.03 -13.41 -4.54
C ASP A 3 10.83 -13.81 -5.41
N THR A 4 10.08 -14.82 -4.97
CA THR A 4 8.94 -15.31 -5.74
C THR A 4 7.77 -14.35 -5.55
N ALA A 5 6.90 -14.28 -6.55
CA ALA A 5 5.68 -13.48 -6.52
C ALA A 5 4.80 -13.74 -5.26
N GLU A 6 4.88 -14.95 -4.67
CA GLU A 6 4.19 -15.29 -3.42
C GLU A 6 4.90 -14.70 -2.19
N THR A 7 6.23 -14.73 -2.14
CA THR A 7 7.03 -14.10 -1.07
C THR A 7 6.76 -12.60 -0.98
N ARG A 8 6.74 -11.93 -2.14
CA ARG A 8 6.40 -10.51 -2.26
C ARG A 8 5.01 -10.20 -1.71
N ARG A 9 3.98 -10.96 -2.12
CA ARG A 9 2.61 -10.78 -1.62
C ARG A 9 2.53 -10.93 -0.09
N LYS A 10 3.20 -11.92 0.49
CA LYS A 10 3.26 -12.10 1.95
C LYS A 10 3.93 -10.91 2.65
N ARG A 11 4.99 -10.35 2.06
CA ARG A 11 5.66 -9.15 2.60
C ARG A 11 4.76 -7.92 2.57
N VAL A 12 4.02 -7.72 1.47
CA VAL A 12 3.03 -6.63 1.34
C VAL A 12 1.95 -6.76 2.41
N VAL A 13 1.36 -7.96 2.59
CA VAL A 13 0.39 -8.22 3.67
C VAL A 13 1.00 -7.86 5.02
N PHE A 14 2.16 -8.44 5.35
CA PHE A 14 2.78 -8.21 6.65
C PHE A 14 3.01 -6.72 6.93
N ARG A 15 3.63 -5.98 6.00
CA ARG A 15 3.92 -4.56 6.19
C ARG A 15 2.65 -3.71 6.27
N SER A 16 1.61 -4.05 5.51
CA SER A 16 0.35 -3.31 5.50
C SER A 16 -0.42 -3.40 6.82
N HIS A 17 -0.14 -4.41 7.65
CA HIS A 17 -0.74 -4.59 8.98
C HIS A 17 0.22 -4.29 10.14
N HIS A 18 1.49 -3.97 9.85
CA HIS A 18 2.53 -3.73 10.86
C HIS A 18 3.29 -2.44 10.54
N THR A 19 2.55 -1.38 10.30
CA THR A 19 3.06 -0.01 10.24
C THR A 19 3.21 0.56 11.66
N GLY A 20 3.92 1.67 11.81
CA GLY A 20 3.98 2.40 13.08
C GLY A 20 2.70 3.18 13.41
N MET A 21 1.68 3.16 12.55
CA MET A 21 0.46 3.94 12.67
C MET A 21 -0.80 3.09 12.47
N LYS A 22 -1.62 2.97 13.52
CA LYS A 22 -2.86 2.19 13.47
C LYS A 22 -3.83 2.62 12.35
N GLU A 23 -3.88 3.91 12.02
CA GLU A 23 -4.70 4.41 10.91
C GLU A 23 -4.24 3.83 9.56
N ASN A 24 -2.92 3.72 9.37
CA ASN A 24 -2.36 3.10 8.17
C ASN A 24 -2.63 1.59 8.17
N ASP A 25 -2.46 0.91 9.31
CA ASP A 25 -2.75 -0.53 9.39
C ASP A 25 -4.20 -0.86 9.00
N ILE A 26 -5.15 -0.02 9.41
CA ILE A 26 -6.56 -0.18 9.06
C ILE A 26 -6.76 0.04 7.56
N LEU A 27 -6.24 1.15 7.02
CA LEU A 27 -6.46 1.52 5.62
C LEU A 27 -5.74 0.58 4.65
N PHE A 28 -4.42 0.44 4.80
CA PHE A 28 -3.58 -0.38 3.93
C PHE A 28 -3.90 -1.86 4.12
N GLY A 29 -4.10 -2.31 5.37
CA GLY A 29 -4.51 -3.69 5.65
C GLY A 29 -5.81 -4.05 4.94
N ALA A 30 -6.87 -3.27 5.13
CA ALA A 30 -8.15 -3.53 4.47
C ALA A 30 -8.08 -3.45 2.94
N PHE A 31 -7.28 -2.52 2.39
CA PHE A 31 -7.05 -2.45 0.95
C PHE A 31 -6.38 -3.73 0.43
N VAL A 32 -5.31 -4.18 1.10
CA VAL A 32 -4.54 -5.35 0.71
C VAL A 32 -5.38 -6.62 0.83
N ASP A 33 -6.09 -6.81 1.94
CA ASP A 33 -6.99 -7.97 2.11
C ASP A 33 -8.02 -8.08 0.98
N ARG A 34 -8.52 -6.94 0.50
CA ARG A 34 -9.57 -6.91 -0.53
C ARG A 34 -9.05 -6.95 -1.96
N HIS A 35 -7.93 -6.29 -2.24
CA HIS A 35 -7.46 -6.04 -3.61
C HIS A 35 -6.21 -6.83 -3.98
N LEU A 36 -5.37 -7.27 -3.05
CA LEU A 36 -4.12 -7.98 -3.35
C LEU A 36 -4.31 -9.21 -4.27
N PRO A 37 -5.35 -10.04 -4.13
CA PRO A 37 -5.57 -11.18 -5.04
C PRO A 37 -5.83 -10.76 -6.49
N SER A 38 -6.31 -9.54 -6.70
CA SER A 38 -6.62 -8.97 -8.02
C SER A 38 -5.47 -8.17 -8.63
N LEU A 39 -4.39 -7.91 -7.88
CA LEU A 39 -3.25 -7.14 -8.36
C LEU A 39 -2.31 -8.01 -9.21
N SER A 40 -1.90 -7.44 -10.33
CA SER A 40 -0.83 -7.96 -11.20
C SER A 40 0.51 -7.92 -10.49
N ASP A 41 1.49 -8.72 -10.92
CA ASP A 41 2.80 -8.76 -10.25
C ASP A 41 3.52 -7.40 -10.22
N ALA A 42 3.39 -6.61 -11.29
CA ALA A 42 3.91 -5.24 -11.35
C ALA A 42 3.18 -4.28 -10.37
N GLU A 43 1.87 -4.47 -10.17
CA GLU A 43 1.09 -3.68 -9.22
C GLU A 43 1.48 -4.03 -7.77
N VAL A 44 1.74 -5.32 -7.49
CA VAL A 44 2.23 -5.77 -6.18
C VAL A 44 3.64 -5.26 -5.94
N GLU A 45 4.53 -5.27 -6.93
CA GLU A 45 5.88 -4.71 -6.82
C GLU A 45 5.84 -3.21 -6.51
N TRP A 46 4.97 -2.47 -7.21
CA TRP A 46 4.81 -1.05 -6.96
C TRP A 46 4.30 -0.78 -5.54
N LEU A 47 3.31 -1.54 -5.07
CA LEU A 47 2.77 -1.42 -3.71
C LEU A 47 3.80 -1.80 -2.64
N GLU A 48 4.61 -2.83 -2.88
CA GLU A 48 5.72 -3.20 -2.01
C GLU A 48 6.71 -2.05 -1.86
N ARG A 49 7.13 -1.43 -2.98
CA ARG A 49 8.05 -0.29 -2.97
C ARG A 49 7.46 0.90 -2.22
N LEU A 50 6.18 1.22 -2.45
CA LEU A 50 5.48 2.27 -1.71
C LEU A 50 5.58 2.06 -0.17
N LEU A 51 5.36 0.83 0.30
CA LEU A 51 5.38 0.48 1.73
C LEU A 51 6.79 0.35 2.33
N MET A 52 7.82 0.23 1.49
CA MET A 52 9.22 0.02 1.93
C MET A 52 10.04 1.30 1.84
N ASP A 53 9.83 2.11 0.81
CA ASP A 53 10.63 3.31 0.52
C ASP A 53 10.11 4.57 1.26
N HIS A 54 8.92 4.52 1.85
CA HIS A 54 8.29 5.65 2.54
C HIS A 54 7.93 5.33 3.99
N ASN A 55 7.92 6.37 4.83
CA ASN A 55 7.55 6.25 6.23
C ASN A 55 6.03 6.44 6.42
N ASP A 56 5.55 6.01 7.59
CA ASP A 56 4.11 5.99 7.88
C ASP A 56 3.47 7.39 7.93
N ILE A 57 4.22 8.43 8.30
CA ILE A 57 3.72 9.80 8.37
C ILE A 57 3.40 10.31 6.97
N ASP A 58 4.32 10.10 6.02
CA ASP A 58 4.12 10.51 4.63
C ASP A 58 2.98 9.71 3.98
N LEU A 59 2.97 8.39 4.18
CA LEU A 59 1.88 7.53 3.70
C LEU A 59 0.53 8.01 4.23
N ASN A 60 0.41 8.29 5.54
CA ASN A 60 -0.81 8.81 6.12
C ASN A 60 -1.21 10.17 5.53
N ALA A 61 -0.25 11.08 5.38
CA ALA A 61 -0.50 12.42 4.87
C ALA A 61 -1.04 12.40 3.44
N TRP A 62 -0.53 11.49 2.60
CA TRP A 62 -1.03 11.29 1.24
C TRP A 62 -2.43 10.69 1.22
N MET A 63 -2.67 9.63 2.00
CA MET A 63 -3.97 8.96 2.04
C MET A 63 -5.08 9.84 2.62
N THR A 64 -4.74 10.74 3.54
CA THR A 64 -5.68 11.70 4.13
C THR A 64 -5.80 13.00 3.32
N GLY A 65 -5.02 13.15 2.24
CA GLY A 65 -4.99 14.36 1.43
C GLY A 65 -4.41 15.59 2.13
N LYS A 66 -3.71 15.43 3.26
CA LYS A 66 -3.01 16.51 3.97
C LYS A 66 -1.88 17.09 3.13
N THR A 67 -1.20 16.23 2.37
CA THR A 67 -0.15 16.60 1.43
C THR A 67 -0.34 15.86 0.12
N PRO A 68 0.03 16.48 -1.03
CA PRO A 68 0.07 15.77 -2.29
C PRO A 68 1.18 14.72 -2.28
N TYR A 69 0.93 13.57 -2.91
CA TYR A 69 1.98 12.59 -3.13
C TYR A 69 2.93 13.06 -4.25
N PRO A 70 4.23 12.70 -4.20
CA PRO A 70 5.19 13.01 -5.26
C PRO A 70 4.74 12.47 -6.64
N PRO A 71 4.99 13.21 -7.74
CA PRO A 71 4.55 12.80 -9.08
C PRO A 71 5.15 11.46 -9.54
N GLU A 72 6.31 11.07 -9.00
CA GLU A 72 6.93 9.76 -9.25
C GLU A 72 6.10 8.57 -8.71
N LEU A 73 5.18 8.82 -7.77
CA LEU A 73 4.25 7.82 -7.23
C LEU A 73 2.93 7.80 -8.00
N GLU A 74 2.82 8.51 -9.12
CA GLU A 74 1.65 8.40 -9.99
C GLU A 74 1.54 6.98 -10.56
N HIS A 75 0.54 6.25 -10.08
CA HIS A 75 0.29 4.86 -10.48
C HIS A 75 -1.18 4.49 -10.29
N PRO A 76 -1.75 3.56 -11.09
CA PRO A 76 -3.12 3.11 -10.92
C PRO A 76 -3.44 2.58 -9.52
N VAL A 77 -2.48 1.92 -8.86
CA VAL A 77 -2.64 1.42 -7.48
C VAL A 77 -2.75 2.58 -6.48
N MET A 78 -1.97 3.67 -6.67
CA MET A 78 -2.09 4.87 -5.85
C MET A 78 -3.50 5.45 -5.94
N GLN A 79 -4.03 5.57 -7.16
CA GLN A 79 -5.39 6.07 -7.38
C GLN A 79 -6.45 5.16 -6.74
N ARG A 80 -6.30 3.84 -6.84
CA ARG A 80 -7.22 2.89 -6.18
C ARG A 80 -7.18 3.04 -4.66
N LEU A 81 -6.00 3.25 -4.10
CA LEU A 81 -5.80 3.40 -2.67
C LEU A 81 -6.38 4.73 -2.14
N LEU A 82 -6.19 5.84 -2.86
CA LEU A 82 -6.79 7.14 -2.53
C LEU A 82 -8.32 7.14 -2.61
N ASN A 83 -8.88 6.37 -3.53
CA ASN A 83 -10.33 6.19 -3.67
C ASN A 83 -10.89 5.08 -2.76
N PHE A 84 -10.03 4.40 -1.99
CA PHE A 84 -10.45 3.31 -1.12
C PHE A 84 -11.15 3.89 0.11
N GLN A 85 -12.48 3.76 0.13
CA GLN A 85 -13.26 4.06 1.33
C GLN A 85 -13.24 2.85 2.25
N TYR A 86 -12.56 2.98 3.39
CA TYR A 86 -12.68 2.02 4.46
C TYR A 86 -14.11 2.10 5.04
N ILE A 87 -14.88 1.03 4.83
CA ILE A 87 -16.20 0.85 5.46
C ILE A 87 -16.00 -0.25 6.51
N PRO A 88 -16.12 0.07 7.81
CA PRO A 88 -15.95 -0.90 8.89
C PRO A 88 -17.05 -1.97 8.93
#